data_AF-A0A369LAE2-F1
#
_entry.id   AF-A0A369LAE2-F1
#
_cell.length_a   1.000
_cell.length_b   1.000
_cell.length_c   1.000
_cell.angle_alpha   90.00
_cell.angle_beta   90.00
_cell.angle_gamma   90.00
#
_symmetry.space_group_name_H-M   'P 1'
#
loop_
_entity.id
_entity.type
_entity.pdbx_description
1 polymer ?
#
loop_
_entity_poly.entity_id
_entity_poly.type
_entity_poly.pdbx_seq_one_letter_code
_entity_poly.pdbx_strand_id
1 'polypeptide(L)'
;MAVNPRIIATQRLARISLLSALALVLSYIETMIPLPVALPGMKLGLANVAVVVALLGLDMRAAAAVAVVKVMASGFLFGSPMMLMYSLGGTALAFAGSATMSLIPGMGAVATCMVAAILHNAGQIAVAALLLGTPSVLLSLPPLALAACATGFATGAVAAGVLAAQPDNAHAGEGFEIPQLRAKRQAPSGGRGFAPLAADVATFGAYRPGATIAHRLDPRVKIVFATLFIAAAFVAQGAAALLILLASAVGVQAASGSSAHAALRSLKPFAWLMAFVLIFDTLFVNSGDVIWCAGPATITTGGASCAIENVLRFACVLLGTSALMATTSPTQLTDGFSLMLRPLDRFGVRTASAGLAMSMTLRFIPTLTKEFNKVCIAQMSRGADFANGGVLHRVLALVSALVPMFASALRRSESIAYAVEARAFGAADASRTCLRGYRLRRIDWAVLATATALPLIELALR
;
A
#
# COMPACT_ATOMS: atom_id res chain seq x y z
N MET A 1 9.94 -21.69 34.55
CA MET A 1 9.10 -22.53 33.65
C MET A 1 9.44 -22.11 32.23
N ALA A 2 10.14 -22.93 31.45
CA ALA A 2 10.55 -22.55 30.09
C ALA A 2 9.29 -22.44 29.21
N VAL A 3 9.02 -21.26 28.65
CA VAL A 3 7.89 -21.04 27.74
C VAL A 3 8.11 -21.91 26.50
N ASN A 4 7.10 -22.70 26.13
CA ASN A 4 7.19 -23.60 24.98
C ASN A 4 7.54 -22.80 23.70
N PRO A 5 8.59 -23.16 22.95
CA PRO A 5 9.03 -22.41 21.76
C PRO A 5 7.93 -22.30 20.69
N ARG A 6 6.94 -23.20 20.69
CA ARG A 6 5.76 -23.13 19.81
C ARG A 6 4.82 -21.98 20.17
N ILE A 7 4.66 -21.68 21.46
CA ILE A 7 3.87 -20.54 21.96
C ILE A 7 4.50 -19.26 21.44
N ILE A 8 5.82 -19.14 21.56
CA ILE A 8 6.60 -17.97 21.12
C ILE A 8 6.43 -17.75 19.61
N ALA A 9 6.54 -18.80 18.81
CA ALA A 9 6.35 -18.71 17.36
C ALA A 9 4.92 -18.29 16.96
N THR A 10 3.91 -18.81 17.66
CA THR A 10 2.49 -18.51 17.39
C THR A 10 2.13 -17.09 17.83
N GLN A 11 2.63 -16.66 19.00
CA GLN A 11 2.53 -15.27 19.47
C GLN A 11 3.19 -14.29 18.50
N ARG A 12 4.39 -14.62 18.02
CA ARG A 12 5.10 -13.80 17.02
C ARG A 12 4.30 -13.68 15.73
N LEU A 13 3.73 -14.76 15.24
CA LEU A 13 2.88 -14.75 14.05
C LEU A 13 1.59 -13.92 14.26
N ALA A 14 0.95 -14.05 15.42
CA ALA A 14 -0.22 -13.26 15.78
C ALA A 14 0.10 -11.76 15.84
N ARG A 15 1.22 -11.37 16.48
CA ARG A 15 1.69 -9.99 16.55
C ARG A 15 1.97 -9.41 15.16
N ILE A 16 2.69 -10.13 14.30
CA ILE A 16 2.97 -9.70 12.90
C ILE A 16 1.66 -9.51 12.13
N SER A 17 0.73 -10.46 12.20
CA SER A 17 -0.56 -10.40 11.49
C SER A 17 -1.39 -9.20 11.91
N LEU A 18 -1.35 -8.87 13.21
CA LEU A 18 -2.11 -7.78 13.78
C LEU A 18 -1.50 -6.41 13.48
N LEU A 19 -0.17 -6.27 13.59
CA LEU A 19 0.54 -5.06 13.17
C LEU A 19 0.35 -4.79 11.68
N SER A 20 0.35 -5.85 10.86
CA SER A 20 0.03 -5.73 9.43
C SER A 20 -1.42 -5.28 9.19
N ALA A 21 -2.38 -5.79 9.98
CA ALA A 21 -3.78 -5.35 9.89
C ALA A 21 -3.97 -3.90 10.35
N LEU A 22 -3.28 -3.49 11.41
CA LEU A 22 -3.22 -2.09 11.84
C LEU A 22 -2.64 -1.21 10.73
N ALA A 23 -1.56 -1.64 10.08
CA ALA A 23 -0.99 -0.91 8.94
C ALA A 23 -2.01 -0.67 7.82
N LEU A 24 -2.86 -1.66 7.52
CA LEU A 24 -3.91 -1.52 6.50
C LEU A 24 -5.06 -0.61 6.94
N VAL A 25 -5.52 -0.74 8.18
CA VAL A 25 -6.55 0.16 8.72
C VAL A 25 -6.04 1.60 8.77
N LEU A 26 -4.77 1.81 9.14
CA LEU A 26 -4.11 3.11 9.10
C LEU A 26 -3.98 3.65 7.67
N SER A 27 -3.61 2.80 6.71
CA SER A 27 -3.57 3.17 5.30
C SER A 27 -4.95 3.58 4.79
N TYR A 28 -6.02 3.02 5.34
CA TYR A 28 -7.39 3.42 5.02
C TYR A 28 -7.76 4.76 5.66
N ILE A 29 -7.49 4.93 6.96
CA ILE A 29 -7.70 6.20 7.67
C ILE A 29 -6.99 7.35 6.96
N GLU A 30 -5.78 7.10 6.48
CA GLU A 30 -4.97 8.06 5.72
C GLU A 30 -5.68 8.58 4.47
N THR A 31 -6.44 7.75 3.75
CA THR A 31 -7.22 8.19 2.58
C THR A 31 -8.40 9.11 2.92
N MET A 32 -8.81 9.15 4.18
CA MET A 32 -9.94 9.96 4.66
C MET A 32 -9.51 11.34 5.18
N ILE A 33 -8.20 11.60 5.26
CA ILE A 33 -7.66 12.88 5.74
C ILE A 33 -7.43 13.78 4.51
N PRO A 34 -8.29 14.79 4.27
CA PRO A 34 -8.08 15.71 3.16
C PRO A 34 -6.85 16.57 3.46
N LEU A 35 -5.76 16.33 2.72
CA LEU A 35 -4.58 17.19 2.79
C LEU A 35 -4.83 18.45 1.93
N PRO A 36 -4.63 19.66 2.48
CA PRO A 36 -4.91 20.92 1.77
C PRO A 36 -3.96 21.18 0.60
N VAL A 37 -2.82 20.48 0.54
CA VAL A 37 -1.89 20.52 -0.59
C VAL A 37 -1.81 19.11 -1.18
N ALA A 38 -2.66 18.83 -2.16
CA ALA A 38 -2.64 17.57 -2.88
C ALA A 38 -1.46 17.54 -3.88
N LEU A 39 -0.22 17.46 -3.37
CA LEU A 39 0.87 16.93 -4.18
C LEU A 39 0.61 15.42 -4.32
N PRO A 40 0.52 14.88 -5.54
CA PRO A 40 0.27 13.46 -5.74
C PRO A 40 1.38 12.63 -5.15
N GLY A 41 0.99 11.50 -4.58
CA GLY A 41 1.92 10.64 -3.85
C GLY A 41 2.17 11.11 -2.42
N MET A 42 1.74 12.32 -2.01
CA MET A 42 1.86 12.71 -0.60
C MET A 42 0.93 11.83 0.26
N LYS A 43 1.56 10.96 1.03
CA LYS A 43 0.94 10.13 2.07
C LYS A 43 1.50 10.60 3.43
N LEU A 44 0.64 10.68 4.44
CA LEU A 44 1.02 10.94 5.84
C LEU A 44 1.98 9.88 6.40
N GLY A 45 2.01 8.67 5.82
CA GLY A 45 2.85 7.57 6.29
C GLY A 45 2.29 6.87 7.52
N LEU A 46 1.00 7.01 7.85
CA LEU A 46 0.38 6.40 9.03
C LEU A 46 0.61 4.88 9.07
N ALA A 47 0.47 4.22 7.93
CA ALA A 47 0.71 2.78 7.82
C ALA A 47 2.17 2.37 8.08
N ASN A 48 3.16 3.28 8.02
CA ASN A 48 4.56 2.98 8.33
C ASN A 48 4.82 2.91 9.85
N VAL A 49 3.94 3.49 10.68
CA VAL A 49 4.04 3.42 12.15
C VAL A 49 4.12 1.95 12.60
N ALA A 50 3.28 1.08 12.04
CA ALA A 50 3.28 -0.34 12.40
C ALA A 50 4.59 -1.06 12.03
N VAL A 51 5.28 -0.62 10.97
CA VAL A 51 6.58 -1.18 10.55
C VAL A 51 7.68 -0.75 11.52
N VAL A 52 7.70 0.53 11.89
CA VAL A 52 8.69 1.06 12.86
C VAL A 52 8.46 0.49 14.26
N VAL A 53 7.21 0.37 14.70
CA VAL A 53 6.86 -0.30 15.97
C VAL A 53 7.30 -1.77 15.95
N ALA A 54 7.15 -2.47 14.82
CA ALA A 54 7.67 -3.83 14.69
C ALA A 54 9.20 -3.89 14.70
N LEU A 55 9.87 -2.89 14.13
CA LEU A 55 11.33 -2.83 14.06
C LEU A 55 11.96 -2.58 15.43
N LEU A 56 11.46 -1.57 16.15
CA LEU A 56 12.00 -1.14 17.43
C LEU A 56 11.46 -1.97 18.61
N GLY A 57 10.26 -2.55 18.48
CA GLY A 57 9.63 -3.34 19.56
C GLY A 57 9.69 -4.85 19.39
N LEU A 58 10.08 -5.35 18.21
CA LEU A 58 10.29 -6.78 17.99
C LEU A 58 11.68 -7.02 17.41
N ASP A 59 11.78 -7.23 16.10
CA ASP A 59 13.03 -7.51 15.41
C ASP A 59 12.91 -7.18 13.91
N MET A 60 14.07 -7.10 13.24
CA MET A 60 14.17 -6.79 11.81
C MET A 60 13.32 -7.73 10.92
N ARG A 61 13.25 -9.02 11.28
CA ARG A 61 12.52 -10.03 10.48
C ARG A 61 11.01 -9.85 10.62
N ALA A 62 10.53 -9.52 11.82
CA ALA A 62 9.14 -9.21 12.09
C ALA A 62 8.73 -7.92 11.37
N ALA A 63 9.56 -6.89 11.41
CA ALA A 63 9.33 -5.64 10.69
C ALA A 63 9.30 -5.83 9.17
N ALA A 64 10.22 -6.62 8.60
CA ALA A 64 10.20 -6.98 7.20
C ALA A 64 8.92 -7.74 6.82
N ALA A 65 8.48 -8.68 7.67
CA ALA A 65 7.22 -9.41 7.45
C ALA A 65 6.01 -8.46 7.45
N VAL A 66 5.95 -7.52 8.41
CA VAL A 66 4.88 -6.50 8.45
C VAL A 66 4.92 -5.61 7.21
N ALA A 67 6.10 -5.16 6.78
CA ALA A 67 6.28 -4.35 5.57
C ALA A 67 5.80 -5.08 4.31
N VAL A 68 6.17 -6.35 4.14
CA VAL A 68 5.75 -7.17 2.99
C VAL A 68 4.24 -7.39 3.02
N VAL A 69 3.67 -7.85 4.14
CA VAL A 69 2.22 -8.09 4.24
C VAL A 69 1.45 -6.79 4.02
N LYS A 70 1.93 -5.67 4.57
CA LYS A 70 1.37 -4.33 4.34
C LYS A 70 1.35 -4.00 2.85
N VAL A 71 2.50 -3.99 2.16
CA VAL A 71 2.58 -3.57 0.75
C VAL A 71 1.68 -4.42 -0.12
N MET A 72 1.71 -5.74 0.11
CA MET A 72 0.88 -6.69 -0.64
C MET A 72 -0.59 -6.42 -0.39
N ALA A 73 -1.03 -6.45 0.87
CA ALA A 73 -2.43 -6.28 1.18
C ALA A 73 -2.93 -4.87 0.83
N SER A 74 -2.15 -3.80 1.03
CA SER A 74 -2.56 -2.44 0.67
C SER A 74 -2.64 -2.24 -0.83
N GLY A 75 -1.67 -2.79 -1.58
CA GLY A 75 -1.66 -2.70 -3.04
C GLY A 75 -2.86 -3.38 -3.68
N PHE A 76 -3.34 -4.48 -3.09
CA PHE A 76 -4.49 -5.24 -3.58
C PHE A 76 -5.84 -4.73 -3.06
N LEU A 77 -5.89 -4.23 -1.83
CA LEU A 77 -7.14 -3.71 -1.24
C LEU A 77 -7.45 -2.30 -1.72
N PHE A 78 -6.46 -1.41 -1.75
CA PHE A 78 -6.69 0.02 -1.94
C PHE A 78 -6.27 0.55 -3.31
N GLY A 79 -5.71 -0.29 -4.20
CA GLY A 79 -4.99 0.21 -5.36
C GLY A 79 -5.11 -0.61 -6.65
N SER A 80 -4.65 0.01 -7.73
CA SER A 80 -4.20 -0.68 -8.93
C SER A 80 -2.81 -1.29 -8.67
N PRO A 81 -2.39 -2.33 -9.41
CA PRO A 81 -1.01 -2.83 -9.46
C PRO A 81 0.07 -1.75 -9.55
N MET A 82 -0.23 -0.61 -10.18
CA MET A 82 0.65 0.57 -10.19
C MET A 82 0.83 1.18 -8.79
N MET A 83 -0.24 1.30 -8.00
CA MET A 83 -0.15 1.71 -6.59
C MET A 83 0.62 0.68 -5.75
N LEU A 84 0.52 -0.61 -6.08
CA LEU A 84 1.35 -1.64 -5.46
C LEU A 84 2.83 -1.41 -5.76
N MET A 85 3.20 -1.04 -6.99
CA MET A 85 4.58 -0.71 -7.34
C MET A 85 5.10 0.53 -6.62
N TYR A 86 4.32 1.61 -6.57
CA TYR A 86 4.68 2.81 -5.77
C TYR A 86 4.85 2.44 -4.30
N SER A 87 3.90 1.70 -3.73
CA SER A 87 3.97 1.26 -2.34
C SER A 87 5.18 0.35 -2.09
N LEU A 88 5.55 -0.50 -3.05
CA LEU A 88 6.71 -1.38 -2.93
C LEU A 88 8.01 -0.57 -2.90
N GLY A 89 8.22 0.31 -3.87
CA GLY A 89 9.41 1.17 -3.92
C GLY A 89 9.55 2.05 -2.69
N GLY A 90 8.46 2.73 -2.32
CA GLY A 90 8.43 3.55 -1.11
C GLY A 90 8.66 2.76 0.17
N THR A 91 8.02 1.60 0.35
CA THR A 91 8.20 0.81 1.57
C THR A 91 9.59 0.16 1.62
N ALA A 92 10.17 -0.27 0.50
CA ALA A 92 11.51 -0.84 0.47
C ALA A 92 12.57 0.18 0.92
N LEU A 93 12.55 1.40 0.36
CA LEU A 93 13.48 2.46 0.74
C LEU A 93 13.24 2.96 2.17
N ALA A 94 11.98 3.14 2.57
CA ALA A 94 11.65 3.49 3.95
C ALA A 94 12.14 2.43 4.95
N PHE A 95 11.96 1.14 4.64
CA PHE A 95 12.42 0.04 5.50
C PHE A 95 13.95 0.01 5.60
N ALA A 96 14.67 0.18 4.49
CA ALA A 96 16.13 0.28 4.51
C ALA A 96 16.62 1.47 5.35
N GLY A 97 15.95 2.62 5.25
CA GLY A 97 16.19 3.79 6.08
C GLY A 97 15.93 3.52 7.57
N SER A 98 14.79 2.94 7.91
CA SER A 98 14.48 2.61 9.31
C SER A 98 15.46 1.58 9.87
N ALA A 99 15.80 0.56 9.08
CA ALA A 99 16.76 -0.48 9.46
C ALA A 99 18.14 0.12 9.75
N THR A 100 18.63 1.01 8.90
CA THR A 100 19.91 1.70 9.13
C THR A 100 19.86 2.61 10.35
N MET A 101 18.77 3.35 10.56
CA MET A 101 18.58 4.15 11.78
C MET A 101 18.57 3.30 13.05
N SER A 102 17.97 2.10 13.01
CA SER A 102 17.94 1.20 14.17
C SER A 102 19.31 0.62 14.57
N LEU A 103 20.33 0.75 13.71
CA LEU A 103 21.70 0.35 14.04
C LEU A 103 22.46 1.42 14.82
N ILE A 104 21.97 2.67 14.84
CA ILE A 104 22.63 3.80 15.49
C ILE A 104 22.13 3.90 16.94
N PRO A 105 23.00 3.75 17.95
CA PRO A 105 22.60 3.86 19.35
C PRO A 105 21.98 5.24 19.66
N GLY A 106 20.85 5.25 20.37
CA GLY A 106 20.16 6.49 20.76
C GLY A 106 19.24 7.09 19.68
N MET A 107 19.08 6.44 18.52
CA MET A 107 18.06 6.85 17.55
C MET A 107 16.68 6.37 17.96
N GLY A 108 15.84 7.33 18.37
CA GLY A 108 14.48 7.05 18.77
C GLY A 108 13.49 6.89 17.61
N ALA A 109 12.24 6.57 17.98
CA ALA A 109 11.17 6.32 17.02
C ALA A 109 10.85 7.54 16.12
N VAL A 110 11.01 8.77 16.64
CA VAL A 110 10.75 10.01 15.89
C VAL A 110 11.74 10.19 14.73
N ALA A 111 13.04 10.11 15.00
CA ALA A 111 14.08 10.22 13.97
C ALA A 111 13.93 9.12 12.92
N THR A 112 13.68 7.88 13.38
CA THR A 112 13.46 6.72 12.51
C THR A 112 12.27 6.93 11.56
N CYS A 113 11.15 7.48 12.04
CA CYS A 113 9.98 7.79 11.22
C CYS A 113 10.20 8.95 10.25
N MET A 114 10.98 9.98 10.62
CA MET A 114 11.32 11.09 9.72
C MET A 114 12.13 10.61 8.52
N VAL A 115 13.19 9.83 8.77
CA VAL A 115 14.00 9.21 7.70
C VAL A 115 13.14 8.27 6.84
N ALA A 116 12.31 7.45 7.49
CA ALA A 116 11.39 6.56 6.78
C ALA A 116 10.44 7.33 5.86
N ALA A 117 9.86 8.45 6.31
CA ALA A 117 8.93 9.26 5.52
C ALA A 117 9.59 9.88 4.29
N ILE A 118 10.81 10.44 4.44
CA ILE A 118 11.56 11.01 3.32
C ILE A 118 11.87 9.93 2.29
N LEU A 119 12.42 8.79 2.73
CA LEU A 119 12.78 7.68 1.85
C LEU A 119 11.55 6.99 1.25
N HIS A 120 10.40 7.02 1.93
CA HIS A 120 9.14 6.53 1.38
C HIS A 120 8.72 7.34 0.15
N ASN A 121 8.74 8.67 0.26
CA ASN A 121 8.41 9.55 -0.86
C ASN A 121 9.45 9.41 -1.98
N ALA A 122 10.74 9.34 -1.63
CA ALA A 122 11.81 9.13 -2.60
C ALA A 122 11.61 7.84 -3.41
N GLY A 123 11.29 6.73 -2.74
CA GLY A 123 11.04 5.46 -3.42
C GLY A 123 9.78 5.44 -4.28
N GLN A 124 8.69 6.10 -3.84
CA GLN A 124 7.48 6.23 -4.65
C GLN A 124 7.76 7.01 -5.94
N ILE A 125 8.42 8.17 -5.81
CA ILE A 125 8.72 9.05 -6.93
C ILE A 125 9.78 8.44 -7.86
N ALA A 126 10.76 7.70 -7.34
CA ALA A 126 11.72 6.96 -8.17
C ALA A 126 11.02 5.89 -9.03
N VAL A 127 10.09 5.14 -8.43
CA VAL A 127 9.28 4.16 -9.18
C VAL A 127 8.35 4.86 -10.17
N ALA A 128 7.80 6.04 -9.84
CA ALA A 128 7.03 6.85 -10.78
C ALA A 128 7.87 7.35 -11.96
N ALA A 129 9.06 7.90 -11.72
CA ALA A 129 9.97 8.35 -12.76
C ALA A 129 10.37 7.20 -13.70
N LEU A 130 10.62 6.01 -13.14
CA LEU A 130 10.86 4.81 -13.93
C LEU A 130 9.62 4.47 -14.77
N LEU A 131 8.45 4.26 -14.13
CA LEU A 131 7.18 3.86 -14.76
C LEU A 131 6.71 4.79 -15.86
N LEU A 132 6.89 6.09 -15.64
CA LEU A 132 6.43 7.11 -16.57
C LEU A 132 7.45 7.39 -17.67
N GLY A 133 8.68 6.88 -17.56
CA GLY A 133 9.77 7.20 -18.48
C GLY A 133 10.19 8.67 -18.43
N THR A 134 9.79 9.40 -17.38
CA THR A 134 9.93 10.85 -17.26
C THR A 134 10.71 11.21 -15.99
N PRO A 135 12.04 11.42 -16.10
CA PRO A 135 12.89 11.81 -14.98
C PRO A 135 12.43 13.11 -14.31
N SER A 136 11.77 13.97 -15.08
CA SER A 136 11.00 15.16 -14.70
C SER A 136 10.29 15.08 -13.35
N VAL A 137 9.67 13.94 -13.02
CA VAL A 137 8.89 13.78 -11.78
C VAL A 137 9.78 13.87 -10.53
N LEU A 138 11.09 13.61 -10.64
CA LEU A 138 12.05 13.72 -9.53
C LEU A 138 12.19 15.14 -8.99
N LEU A 139 11.83 16.16 -9.76
CA LEU A 139 11.85 17.56 -9.32
C LEU A 139 10.81 17.84 -8.21
N SER A 140 9.86 16.94 -7.99
CA SER A 140 8.90 17.00 -6.87
C SER A 140 9.52 16.62 -5.51
N LEU A 141 10.74 16.07 -5.46
CA LEU A 141 11.35 15.55 -4.23
C LEU A 141 11.62 16.61 -3.15
N PRO A 142 12.21 17.79 -3.42
CA PRO A 142 12.50 18.76 -2.37
C PRO A 142 11.27 19.23 -1.56
N PRO A 143 10.14 19.66 -2.18
CA PRO A 143 8.96 20.03 -1.41
C PRO A 143 8.32 18.82 -0.68
N LEU A 144 8.38 17.62 -1.28
CA LEU A 144 7.89 16.40 -0.63
C LEU A 144 8.74 16.00 0.59
N ALA A 145 10.05 16.24 0.57
CA ALA A 145 10.94 15.95 1.70
C ALA A 145 10.65 16.85 2.90
N LEU A 146 10.38 18.14 2.67
CA LEU A 146 9.97 19.06 3.74
C LEU A 146 8.64 18.64 4.39
N ALA A 147 7.65 18.27 3.58
CA ALA A 147 6.40 17.72 4.09
C ALA A 147 6.59 16.37 4.81
N ALA A 148 7.52 15.55 4.32
CA ALA A 148 7.87 14.26 4.93
C ALA A 148 8.47 14.42 6.34
N CYS A 149 9.23 15.48 6.61
CA CYS A 149 9.73 15.76 7.97
C CYS A 149 8.58 15.97 8.97
N ALA A 150 7.57 16.78 8.62
CA ALA A 150 6.45 17.07 9.50
C ALA A 150 5.57 15.83 9.74
N THR A 151 5.26 15.08 8.68
CA THR A 151 4.47 13.84 8.77
C THR A 151 5.25 12.72 9.48
N GLY A 152 6.56 12.64 9.24
CA GLY A 152 7.50 11.75 9.93
C GLY A 152 7.59 12.02 11.43
N PHE A 153 7.60 13.30 11.83
CA PHE A 153 7.53 13.67 13.25
C PHE A 153 6.24 13.20 13.91
N ALA A 154 5.08 13.46 13.27
CA ALA A 154 3.78 13.07 13.81
C ALA A 154 3.62 11.54 13.93
N THR A 155 4.03 10.79 12.89
CA THR A 155 4.03 9.32 12.90
C THR A 155 5.05 8.76 13.91
N GLY A 156 6.19 9.45 14.06
CA GLY A 156 7.19 9.21 15.08
C GLY A 156 6.66 9.32 16.51
N ALA A 157 5.90 10.37 16.81
CA ALA A 157 5.26 10.57 18.11
C ALA A 157 4.26 9.45 18.45
N VAL A 158 3.49 8.98 17.45
CA VAL A 158 2.61 7.81 17.63
C VAL A 158 3.44 6.58 17.94
N ALA A 159 4.49 6.30 17.16
CA ALA A 159 5.35 5.14 17.38
C ALA A 159 6.00 5.17 18.77
N ALA A 160 6.55 6.31 19.19
CA ALA A 160 7.11 6.52 20.51
C ALA A 160 6.07 6.26 21.62
N GLY A 161 4.87 6.83 21.51
CA GLY A 161 3.79 6.61 22.48
C GLY A 161 3.34 5.14 22.58
N VAL A 162 3.34 4.41 21.45
CA VAL A 162 3.03 2.97 21.42
C VAL A 162 4.13 2.14 22.08
N LEU A 163 5.41 2.49 21.86
CA LEU A 163 6.55 1.81 22.48
C LEU A 163 6.63 2.12 23.98
N ALA A 164 6.33 3.36 24.39
CA ALA A 164 6.23 3.76 25.80
C ALA A 164 5.10 3.06 26.56
N ALA A 165 4.00 2.71 25.88
CA ALA A 165 2.92 1.92 26.47
C ALA A 165 3.29 0.43 26.69
N GLN A 166 4.49 -0.01 26.28
CA GLN A 166 5.00 -1.37 26.48
C GLN A 166 6.07 -1.36 27.58
N PRO A 167 5.79 -1.92 28.77
CA PRO A 167 6.68 -1.80 29.93
C PRO A 167 8.06 -2.47 29.74
N ASP A 168 8.16 -3.50 28.88
CA ASP A 168 9.42 -4.24 28.64
C ASP A 168 10.26 -3.71 27.46
N ASN A 169 9.89 -2.57 26.86
CA ASN A 169 10.53 -2.07 25.65
C ASN A 169 11.73 -1.15 25.94
N ALA A 170 12.84 -1.33 25.24
CA ALA A 170 14.05 -0.52 25.38
C ALA A 170 13.82 0.98 25.09
N HIS A 171 12.85 1.30 24.23
CA HIS A 171 12.49 2.68 23.89
C HIS A 171 11.35 3.24 24.75
N ALA A 172 10.96 2.56 25.84
CA ALA A 172 9.84 3.01 26.67
C ALA A 172 10.10 4.36 27.36
N GLY A 173 11.37 4.69 27.63
CA GLY A 173 11.79 5.96 28.24
C GLY A 173 11.85 7.14 27.27
N GLU A 174 11.73 6.93 25.96
CA GLU A 174 11.76 7.98 24.94
C GLU A 174 10.37 8.61 24.68
N GLY A 175 9.44 8.42 25.62
CA GLY A 175 8.04 8.79 25.47
C GLY A 175 7.85 10.25 25.09
N PHE A 176 7.19 10.49 23.95
CA PHE A 176 6.67 11.81 23.62
C PHE A 176 5.35 12.01 24.34
N GLU A 177 5.32 12.90 25.34
CA GLU A 177 4.05 13.32 25.96
C GLU A 177 3.20 14.03 24.92
N ILE A 178 2.11 13.38 24.50
CA ILE A 178 1.15 13.96 23.58
C ILE A 178 0.46 15.11 24.32
N PRO A 179 0.57 16.36 23.86
CA PRO A 179 -0.14 17.47 24.48
C PRO A 179 -1.63 17.16 24.50
N GLN A 180 -2.23 17.12 25.69
CA GLN A 180 -3.68 16.93 25.81
C GLN A 180 -4.36 18.19 25.25
N LEU A 181 -4.80 18.12 24.00
CA LEU A 181 -5.56 19.18 23.38
C LEU A 181 -6.96 19.20 24.00
N ARG A 182 -7.15 20.03 25.03
CA ARG A 182 -8.48 20.37 25.53
C ARG A 182 -9.26 21.01 24.39
N ALA A 183 -10.43 20.45 24.05
CA ALA A 183 -11.38 21.14 23.20
C ALA A 183 -11.66 22.53 23.80
N LYS A 184 -11.38 23.60 23.04
CA LYS A 184 -11.99 24.89 23.34
C LYS A 184 -13.49 24.65 23.33
N ARG A 185 -14.19 25.09 24.38
CA ARG A 185 -15.66 24.99 24.53
C ARG A 185 -16.30 25.79 23.39
N GLN A 186 -16.45 25.18 22.22
CA GLN A 186 -17.11 25.77 21.07
C GLN A 186 -18.58 25.38 21.14
N ALA A 187 -19.47 26.36 20.96
CA ALA A 187 -20.89 26.13 20.75
C ALA A 187 -21.07 25.10 19.62
N PRO A 188 -22.14 24.29 19.62
CA PRO A 188 -22.35 23.27 18.60
C PRO A 188 -22.46 23.93 17.23
N SER A 189 -21.33 24.05 16.54
CA SER A 189 -21.29 24.42 15.14
C SER A 189 -21.94 23.26 14.39
N GLY A 190 -22.92 23.55 13.53
CA GLY A 190 -23.59 22.58 12.66
C GLY A 190 -22.67 21.94 11.60
N GLY A 191 -21.39 21.74 11.92
CA GLY A 191 -20.43 20.99 11.15
C GLY A 191 -20.76 19.50 11.16
N ARG A 192 -20.36 18.80 10.10
CA ARG A 192 -20.52 17.36 10.00
C ARG A 192 -19.80 16.71 11.19
N GLY A 193 -20.56 16.02 12.04
CA GLY A 193 -20.00 15.22 13.13
C GLY A 193 -18.98 14.20 12.60
N PHE A 194 -18.17 13.63 13.50
CA PHE A 194 -17.23 12.58 13.14
C PHE A 194 -17.93 11.45 12.39
N ALA A 195 -17.53 11.20 11.16
CA ALA A 195 -18.02 10.06 10.40
C ALA A 195 -17.22 8.83 10.84
N PRO A 196 -17.85 7.83 11.48
CA PRO A 196 -17.16 6.60 11.84
C PRO A 196 -16.62 5.92 10.58
N LEU A 197 -15.48 5.22 10.71
CA LEU A 197 -14.98 4.39 9.62
C LEU A 197 -16.05 3.36 9.27
N ALA A 198 -16.45 3.31 8.01
CA ALA A 198 -17.35 2.28 7.52
C ALA A 198 -16.79 0.89 7.90
N ALA A 199 -17.62 0.03 8.50
CA ALA A 199 -17.22 -1.34 8.87
C ALA A 199 -16.78 -2.16 7.65
N ASP A 200 -17.22 -1.73 6.47
CA ASP A 200 -16.99 -2.33 5.17
C ASP A 200 -15.68 -1.85 4.51
N VAL A 201 -14.62 -1.62 5.31
CA VAL A 201 -13.24 -1.45 4.80
C VAL A 201 -12.82 -2.64 3.90
N ALA A 202 -13.54 -3.76 3.97
CA ALA A 202 -13.35 -4.94 3.13
C ALA A 202 -14.00 -4.86 1.73
N THR A 203 -14.82 -3.85 1.42
CA THR A 203 -15.34 -3.61 0.05
C THR A 203 -14.40 -2.73 -0.78
N PHE A 204 -13.16 -2.57 -0.31
CA PHE A 204 -12.08 -1.94 -1.04
C PHE A 204 -11.38 -2.99 -1.90
N GLY A 205 -11.40 -2.72 -3.21
CA GLY A 205 -11.16 -3.68 -4.27
C GLY A 205 -12.44 -3.81 -5.07
N ALA A 206 -12.43 -3.32 -6.30
CA ALA A 206 -13.55 -3.33 -7.24
C ALA A 206 -14.01 -4.74 -7.65
N TYR A 207 -13.72 -5.77 -6.84
CA TYR A 207 -14.09 -7.15 -7.11
C TYR A 207 -15.60 -7.22 -7.28
N ARG A 208 -15.99 -7.54 -8.50
CA ARG A 208 -17.38 -7.76 -8.87
C ARG A 208 -17.52 -9.26 -9.04
N PRO A 209 -18.40 -9.92 -8.27
CA PRO A 209 -18.68 -11.32 -8.51
C PRO A 209 -19.14 -11.51 -9.96
N GLY A 210 -18.53 -12.46 -10.67
CA GLY A 210 -18.80 -12.68 -12.08
C GLY A 210 -18.33 -14.08 -12.52
N ALA A 211 -18.74 -14.47 -13.72
CA ALA A 211 -18.50 -15.81 -14.25
C ALA A 211 -17.68 -15.84 -15.55
N THR A 212 -17.09 -14.70 -15.94
CA THR A 212 -16.33 -14.58 -17.20
C THR A 212 -15.05 -15.42 -17.20
N ILE A 213 -14.42 -15.55 -18.37
CA ILE A 213 -13.13 -16.24 -18.52
C ILE A 213 -12.11 -15.68 -17.53
N ALA A 214 -12.00 -14.34 -17.44
CA ALA A 214 -11.06 -13.69 -16.53
C ALA A 214 -11.36 -13.99 -15.05
N HIS A 215 -12.63 -14.20 -14.65
CA HIS A 215 -12.96 -14.58 -13.26
C HIS A 215 -12.48 -15.99 -12.91
N ARG A 216 -12.46 -16.90 -13.89
CA ARG A 216 -12.16 -18.32 -13.70
C ARG A 216 -10.67 -18.67 -13.75
N LEU A 217 -9.81 -17.75 -14.20
CA LEU A 217 -8.36 -17.96 -14.25
C LEU A 217 -7.76 -18.14 -12.85
N ASP A 218 -6.66 -18.89 -12.78
CA ASP A 218 -5.88 -19.07 -11.56
C ASP A 218 -5.32 -17.72 -11.08
N PRO A 219 -5.43 -17.37 -9.79
CA PRO A 219 -4.94 -16.08 -9.27
C PRO A 219 -3.47 -15.80 -9.57
N ARG A 220 -2.63 -16.84 -9.62
CA ARG A 220 -1.20 -16.71 -9.94
C ARG A 220 -1.00 -16.22 -11.37
N VAL A 221 -1.76 -16.77 -12.31
CA VAL A 221 -1.68 -16.40 -13.73
C VAL A 221 -2.09 -14.95 -13.91
N LYS A 222 -3.13 -14.50 -13.21
CA LYS A 222 -3.56 -13.10 -13.31
C LYS A 222 -2.54 -12.13 -12.70
N ILE A 223 -1.89 -12.49 -11.60
CA ILE A 223 -0.81 -11.70 -11.00
C ILE A 223 0.38 -11.61 -11.97
N VAL A 224 0.85 -12.75 -12.49
CA VAL A 224 1.96 -12.80 -13.47
C VAL A 224 1.61 -12.04 -14.74
N PHE A 225 0.39 -12.19 -15.26
CA PHE A 225 -0.12 -11.42 -16.39
C PHE A 225 -0.02 -9.92 -16.13
N ALA A 226 -0.50 -9.44 -14.99
CA ALA A 226 -0.44 -8.02 -14.67
C ALA A 226 1.01 -7.50 -14.57
N THR A 227 1.92 -8.28 -13.99
CA THR A 227 3.35 -7.94 -13.94
C THR A 227 3.96 -7.85 -15.34
N LEU A 228 3.71 -8.83 -16.21
CA LEU A 228 4.22 -8.85 -17.58
C LEU A 228 3.57 -7.77 -18.46
N PHE A 229 2.29 -7.45 -18.23
CA PHE A 229 1.58 -6.39 -18.93
C PHE A 229 2.17 -5.01 -18.60
N ILE A 230 2.53 -4.78 -17.33
CA ILE A 230 3.25 -3.57 -16.94
C ILE A 230 4.63 -3.54 -17.62
N ALA A 231 5.38 -4.65 -17.59
CA ALA A 231 6.68 -4.74 -18.26
C ALA A 231 6.57 -4.47 -19.78
N ALA A 232 5.54 -4.98 -20.45
CA ALA A 232 5.27 -4.67 -21.86
C ALA A 232 5.03 -3.18 -22.10
N ALA A 233 4.27 -2.53 -21.22
CA ALA A 233 4.02 -1.09 -21.32
C ALA A 233 5.30 -0.24 -21.19
N PHE A 234 6.31 -0.72 -20.45
CA PHE A 234 7.63 -0.06 -20.41
C PHE A 234 8.42 -0.23 -21.70
N VAL A 235 8.36 -1.43 -22.28
CA VAL A 235 9.10 -1.73 -23.50
C VAL A 235 8.47 -1.02 -24.70
N ALA A 236 7.14 -0.90 -24.75
CA ALA A 236 6.42 -0.25 -25.84
C ALA A 236 7.00 1.14 -26.18
N GLN A 237 7.49 1.33 -27.40
CA GLN A 237 7.98 2.63 -27.90
C GLN A 237 7.49 2.85 -29.32
N GLY A 238 7.03 4.07 -29.61
CA GLY A 238 6.42 4.41 -30.89
C GLY A 238 4.95 3.98 -31.02
N ALA A 239 4.34 4.40 -32.13
CA ALA A 239 2.90 4.27 -32.32
C ALA A 239 2.41 2.82 -32.46
N ALA A 240 3.14 1.96 -33.17
CA ALA A 240 2.74 0.56 -33.41
C ALA A 240 2.67 -0.25 -32.11
N ALA A 241 3.73 -0.15 -31.30
CA ALA A 241 3.83 -0.66 -29.95
C ALA A 241 2.65 -0.20 -29.07
N LEU A 242 2.40 1.11 -29.03
CA LEU A 242 1.31 1.67 -28.23
C LEU A 242 -0.07 1.18 -28.66
N LEU A 243 -0.30 0.96 -29.95
CA LEU A 243 -1.55 0.40 -30.47
C LEU A 243 -1.73 -1.07 -30.06
N ILE A 244 -0.67 -1.88 -30.06
CA ILE A 244 -0.71 -3.27 -29.60
C ILE A 244 -1.02 -3.33 -28.10
N LEU A 245 -0.37 -2.46 -27.31
CA LEU A 245 -0.64 -2.33 -25.88
C LEU A 245 -2.09 -1.91 -25.60
N LEU A 246 -2.61 -0.93 -26.35
CA LEU A 246 -3.99 -0.46 -26.23
C LEU A 246 -4.99 -1.57 -26.60
N ALA A 247 -4.77 -2.26 -27.72
CA ALA A 247 -5.61 -3.39 -28.14
C ALA A 247 -5.63 -4.50 -27.08
N SER A 248 -4.48 -4.78 -26.48
CA SER A 248 -4.34 -5.75 -25.38
C SER A 248 -5.10 -5.30 -24.13
N ALA A 249 -5.01 -4.02 -23.75
CA ALA A 249 -5.76 -3.45 -22.62
C ALA A 249 -7.28 -3.59 -22.82
N VAL A 250 -7.76 -3.28 -24.03
CA VAL A 250 -9.18 -3.41 -24.40
C VAL A 250 -9.63 -4.87 -24.39
N GLY A 251 -8.81 -5.79 -24.93
CA GLY A 251 -9.09 -7.23 -24.93
C GLY A 251 -9.23 -7.81 -23.52
N VAL A 252 -8.35 -7.40 -22.60
CA VAL A 252 -8.43 -7.79 -21.18
C VAL A 252 -9.70 -7.25 -20.52
N GLN A 253 -10.10 -6.01 -20.85
CA GLN A 253 -11.33 -5.43 -20.31
C GLN A 253 -12.60 -6.09 -20.86
N ALA A 254 -12.60 -6.51 -22.13
CA ALA A 254 -13.67 -7.31 -22.69
C ALA A 254 -13.75 -8.68 -22.00
N ALA A 255 -12.60 -9.35 -21.79
CA ALA A 255 -12.55 -10.64 -21.10
C ALA A 255 -12.97 -10.58 -19.62
N SER A 256 -12.81 -9.42 -18.97
CA SER A 256 -13.27 -9.17 -17.61
C SER A 256 -14.80 -9.03 -17.51
N GLY A 257 -15.49 -8.75 -18.62
CA GLY A 257 -16.92 -8.44 -18.65
C GLY A 257 -17.25 -7.10 -18.00
N SER A 258 -16.24 -6.23 -17.83
CA SER A 258 -16.46 -4.89 -17.31
C SER A 258 -17.10 -3.99 -18.39
N SER A 259 -18.00 -3.10 -17.98
CA SER A 259 -18.53 -2.10 -18.90
C SER A 259 -17.48 -1.04 -19.22
N ALA A 260 -17.48 -0.54 -20.46
CA ALA A 260 -16.56 0.52 -20.89
C ALA A 260 -16.63 1.76 -19.98
N HIS A 261 -17.81 2.10 -19.49
CA HIS A 261 -17.99 3.20 -18.52
C HIS A 261 -17.27 2.94 -17.19
N ALA A 262 -17.34 1.72 -16.65
CA ALA A 262 -16.64 1.38 -15.42
C ALA A 262 -15.11 1.39 -15.62
N ALA A 263 -14.64 0.92 -16.77
CA ALA A 263 -13.23 0.96 -17.14
C ALA A 263 -12.72 2.40 -17.25
N LEU A 264 -13.41 3.28 -17.97
CA LEU A 264 -13.04 4.70 -18.08
C LEU A 264 -13.10 5.43 -16.74
N ARG A 265 -14.06 5.10 -15.87
CA ARG A 265 -14.15 5.69 -14.53
C ARG A 265 -12.94 5.34 -13.65
N SER A 266 -12.23 4.24 -13.93
CA SER A 266 -11.00 3.86 -13.22
C SER A 266 -9.84 4.83 -13.47
N LEU A 267 -9.87 5.62 -14.54
CA LEU A 267 -8.87 6.63 -14.86
C LEU A 267 -9.07 7.92 -14.05
N LYS A 268 -10.29 8.21 -13.60
CA LYS A 268 -10.65 9.48 -12.93
C LYS A 268 -9.76 9.82 -11.71
N PRO A 269 -9.45 8.89 -10.79
CA PRO A 269 -8.57 9.18 -9.65
C PRO A 269 -7.16 9.62 -10.07
N PHE A 270 -6.72 9.26 -11.27
CA PHE A 270 -5.40 9.55 -11.81
C PHE A 270 -5.40 10.64 -12.87
N ALA A 271 -6.55 11.25 -13.19
CA ALA A 271 -6.68 12.27 -14.22
C ALA A 271 -5.77 13.49 -13.96
N TRP A 272 -5.61 13.87 -12.69
CA TRP A 272 -4.66 14.92 -12.31
C TRP A 272 -3.23 14.52 -12.66
N LEU A 273 -2.81 13.27 -12.41
CA LEU A 273 -1.44 12.81 -12.68
C LEU A 273 -1.19 12.77 -14.19
N MET A 274 -2.18 12.31 -14.95
CA MET A 274 -2.13 12.34 -16.41
C MET A 274 -2.02 13.77 -16.94
N ALA A 275 -2.78 14.73 -16.37
CA ALA A 275 -2.67 16.14 -16.72
C ALA A 275 -1.30 16.72 -16.33
N PHE A 276 -0.77 16.36 -15.17
CA PHE A 276 0.57 16.77 -14.75
C PHE A 276 1.64 16.26 -15.70
N VAL A 277 1.64 14.96 -16.05
CA VAL A 277 2.58 14.39 -17.03
C VAL A 277 2.43 15.07 -18.38
N LEU A 278 1.19 15.28 -18.85
CA LEU A 278 0.92 15.96 -20.12
C LEU A 278 1.53 17.36 -20.15
N ILE A 279 1.27 18.17 -19.13
CA ILE A 279 1.75 19.56 -19.04
C ILE A 279 3.27 19.57 -18.88
N PHE A 280 3.79 18.75 -17.96
CA PHE A 280 5.21 18.76 -17.63
C PHE A 280 6.07 18.29 -18.80
N ASP A 281 5.72 17.17 -19.44
CA ASP A 281 6.48 16.67 -20.58
C ASP A 281 6.43 17.65 -21.76
N THR A 282 5.26 18.27 -22.02
CA THR A 282 5.13 19.27 -23.09
C THR A 282 6.01 20.51 -22.86
N LEU A 283 6.23 20.92 -21.61
CA LEU A 283 6.97 22.13 -21.26
C LEU A 283 8.48 21.92 -21.01
N PHE A 284 8.87 20.75 -20.52
CA PHE A 284 10.25 20.49 -20.08
C PHE A 284 11.02 19.53 -20.99
N VAL A 285 10.34 18.75 -21.84
CA VAL A 285 11.00 17.96 -22.87
C VAL A 285 11.23 18.84 -24.09
N ASN A 286 12.48 19.22 -24.29
CA ASN A 286 12.92 20.07 -25.40
C ASN A 286 13.56 19.20 -26.48
N SER A 287 12.73 18.57 -27.32
CA SER A 287 13.18 17.70 -28.40
C SER A 287 12.40 17.96 -29.68
N GLY A 288 13.07 18.01 -30.83
CA GLY A 288 12.46 18.34 -32.12
C GLY A 288 12.16 19.82 -32.31
N ASP A 289 11.36 20.13 -33.33
CA ASP A 289 11.08 21.51 -33.73
C ASP A 289 10.21 22.26 -32.70
N VAL A 290 10.50 23.55 -32.53
CA VAL A 290 9.75 24.46 -31.65
C VAL A 290 8.43 24.82 -32.33
N ILE A 291 7.31 24.42 -31.70
CA ILE A 291 5.96 24.78 -32.17
C ILE A 291 5.57 26.16 -31.61
N TRP A 292 5.93 26.42 -30.36
CA TRP A 292 5.56 27.64 -29.66
C TRP A 292 6.59 28.00 -28.59
N CYS A 293 6.86 29.30 -28.45
CA CYS A 293 7.79 29.83 -27.47
C CYS A 293 7.16 31.07 -26.81
N ALA A 294 7.01 31.05 -25.49
CA ALA A 294 6.72 32.26 -24.72
C ALA A 294 7.46 32.23 -23.38
N GLY A 295 8.43 33.14 -23.22
CA GLY A 295 9.26 33.22 -22.02
C GLY A 295 10.08 31.94 -21.81
N PRO A 296 10.21 31.44 -20.56
CA PRO A 296 10.96 30.21 -20.27
C PRO A 296 10.23 28.92 -20.72
N ALA A 297 9.00 29.02 -21.21
CA ALA A 297 8.21 27.88 -21.66
C ALA A 297 8.33 27.70 -23.18
N THR A 298 8.96 26.60 -23.59
CA THR A 298 9.10 26.18 -24.98
C THR A 298 8.34 24.88 -25.22
N ILE A 299 7.42 24.89 -26.18
CA ILE A 299 6.68 23.71 -26.59
C ILE A 299 7.31 23.18 -27.87
N THR A 300 7.77 21.93 -27.82
CA THR A 300 8.41 21.24 -28.95
C THR A 300 7.53 20.11 -29.47
N THR A 301 7.70 19.74 -30.74
CA THR A 301 7.03 18.59 -31.36
C THR A 301 7.33 17.28 -30.63
N GLY A 302 8.58 17.07 -30.20
CA GLY A 302 8.99 15.92 -29.40
C GLY A 302 8.42 15.96 -27.98
N GLY A 303 8.34 17.13 -27.34
CA GLY A 303 7.71 17.26 -26.03
C GLY A 303 6.23 16.91 -26.06
N ALA A 304 5.49 17.42 -27.05
CA ALA A 304 4.06 17.12 -27.20
C ALA A 304 3.78 15.64 -27.53
N SER A 305 4.54 15.04 -28.44
CA SER A 305 4.40 13.62 -28.79
C SER A 305 4.75 12.70 -27.62
N CYS A 306 5.87 12.95 -26.92
CA CYS A 306 6.26 12.23 -25.72
C CYS A 306 5.17 12.29 -24.63
N ALA A 307 4.60 13.48 -24.41
CA ALA A 307 3.55 13.69 -23.44
C ALA A 307 2.28 12.86 -23.76
N ILE A 308 1.84 12.85 -25.03
CA ILE A 308 0.69 12.05 -25.47
C ILE A 308 0.97 10.55 -25.32
N GLU A 309 2.13 10.08 -25.77
CA GLU A 309 2.51 8.67 -25.66
C GLU A 309 2.56 8.19 -24.21
N ASN A 310 3.13 8.99 -23.30
CA ASN A 310 3.21 8.65 -21.87
C ASN A 310 1.82 8.62 -21.21
N VAL A 311 0.94 9.57 -21.55
CA VAL A 311 -0.43 9.59 -21.05
C VAL A 311 -1.23 8.38 -21.54
N LEU A 312 -1.10 8.01 -22.82
CA LEU A 312 -1.75 6.83 -23.39
C LEU A 312 -1.21 5.53 -22.80
N ARG A 313 0.11 5.40 -22.66
CA ARG A 313 0.77 4.25 -22.02
C ARG A 313 0.26 4.08 -20.58
N PHE A 314 0.21 5.17 -19.83
CA PHE A 314 -0.30 5.18 -18.46
C PHE A 314 -1.79 4.77 -18.40
N ALA A 315 -2.62 5.28 -19.29
CA ALA A 315 -4.03 4.88 -19.40
C ALA A 315 -4.17 3.37 -19.70
N CYS A 316 -3.36 2.82 -20.61
CA CYS A 316 -3.39 1.39 -20.94
C CYS A 316 -3.04 0.52 -19.73
N VAL A 317 -2.02 0.88 -18.96
CA VAL A 317 -1.65 0.17 -17.72
C VAL A 317 -2.78 0.22 -16.71
N LEU A 318 -3.40 1.38 -16.48
CA LEU A 318 -4.54 1.50 -15.55
C LEU A 318 -5.73 0.66 -16.00
N LEU A 319 -6.05 0.66 -17.29
CA LEU A 319 -7.12 -0.15 -17.84
C LEU A 319 -6.81 -1.64 -17.69
N GLY A 320 -5.68 -2.15 -18.20
CA GLY A 320 -5.36 -3.58 -18.12
C GLY A 320 -5.31 -4.10 -16.68
N THR A 321 -4.78 -3.30 -15.75
CA THR A 321 -4.61 -3.72 -14.36
C THR A 321 -5.86 -3.57 -13.49
N SER A 322 -6.79 -2.66 -13.83
CA SER A 322 -8.07 -2.56 -13.13
C SER A 322 -8.97 -3.78 -13.37
N ALA A 323 -8.85 -4.45 -14.52
CA ALA A 323 -9.53 -5.71 -14.81
C ALA A 323 -9.15 -6.84 -13.83
N LEU A 324 -7.88 -6.89 -13.40
CA LEU A 324 -7.41 -7.85 -12.38
C LEU A 324 -8.16 -7.65 -11.06
N MET A 325 -8.26 -6.39 -10.61
CA MET A 325 -8.93 -6.01 -9.36
C MET A 325 -10.44 -6.24 -9.44
N ALA A 326 -11.03 -6.06 -10.62
CA ALA A 326 -12.44 -6.33 -10.83
C ALA A 326 -12.79 -7.83 -10.79
N THR A 327 -11.86 -8.71 -11.14
CA THR A 327 -12.13 -10.14 -11.36
C THR A 327 -11.51 -11.07 -10.31
N THR A 328 -10.76 -10.53 -9.34
CA THR A 328 -10.04 -11.33 -8.34
C THR A 328 -10.28 -10.78 -6.94
N SER A 329 -10.81 -11.62 -6.04
CA SER A 329 -11.06 -11.21 -4.66
C SER A 329 -9.75 -11.05 -3.85
N PRO A 330 -9.72 -10.22 -2.80
CA PRO A 330 -8.54 -10.06 -1.94
C PRO A 330 -8.03 -11.38 -1.33
N THR A 331 -8.95 -12.30 -1.01
CA THR A 331 -8.58 -13.64 -0.51
C THR A 331 -7.90 -14.49 -1.58
N GLN A 332 -8.38 -14.45 -2.83
CA GLN A 332 -7.73 -15.15 -3.95
C GLN A 332 -6.36 -14.56 -4.29
N LEU A 333 -6.18 -13.24 -4.16
CA LEU A 333 -4.88 -12.60 -4.32
C LEU A 333 -3.90 -13.06 -3.24
N THR A 334 -4.36 -13.16 -1.99
CA THR A 334 -3.58 -13.70 -0.88
C THR A 334 -3.19 -15.16 -1.12
N ASP A 335 -4.13 -15.99 -1.57
CA ASP A 335 -3.89 -17.39 -1.90
C ASP A 335 -2.88 -17.51 -3.06
N GLY A 336 -3.05 -16.72 -4.13
CA GLY A 336 -2.14 -16.66 -5.27
C GLY A 336 -0.72 -16.29 -4.88
N PHE A 337 -0.55 -15.25 -4.05
CA PHE A 337 0.77 -14.83 -3.56
C PHE A 337 1.43 -15.91 -2.70
N SER A 338 0.68 -16.50 -1.76
CA SER A 338 1.16 -17.60 -0.93
C SER A 338 1.66 -18.77 -1.76
N LEU A 339 0.93 -19.13 -2.84
CA LEU A 339 1.34 -20.18 -3.76
C LEU A 339 2.59 -19.82 -4.57
N MET A 340 2.74 -18.56 -4.99
CA MET A 340 3.93 -18.08 -5.70
C MET A 340 5.17 -18.04 -4.82
N LEU A 341 5.00 -17.87 -3.51
CA LEU A 341 6.10 -17.87 -2.55
C LEU A 341 6.59 -19.28 -2.19
N ARG A 342 5.79 -20.34 -2.34
CA ARG A 342 6.17 -21.73 -2.00
C ARG A 342 7.53 -22.22 -2.50
N PRO A 343 8.01 -21.88 -3.71
CA PRO A 343 9.35 -22.27 -4.14
C PRO A 343 10.46 -21.77 -3.19
N LEU A 344 10.22 -20.66 -2.48
CA LEU A 344 11.14 -20.11 -1.49
C LEU A 344 11.23 -20.94 -0.19
N ASP A 345 10.30 -21.88 0.03
CA ASP A 345 10.40 -22.85 1.14
C ASP A 345 11.71 -23.66 1.05
N ARG A 346 12.21 -23.92 -0.18
CA ARG A 346 13.48 -24.62 -0.42
C ARG A 346 14.70 -23.85 0.07
N PHE A 347 14.59 -22.52 0.19
CA PHE A 347 15.65 -21.63 0.67
C PHE A 347 15.48 -21.28 2.16
N GLY A 348 14.67 -22.05 2.91
CA GLY A 348 14.48 -21.88 4.35
C GLY A 348 13.50 -20.76 4.75
N VAL A 349 12.81 -20.14 3.79
CA VAL A 349 11.78 -19.13 4.07
C VAL A 349 10.47 -19.83 4.39
N ARG A 350 9.87 -19.62 5.58
CA ARG A 350 8.59 -20.25 5.96
C ARG A 350 7.40 -19.53 5.29
N THR A 351 7.07 -19.89 4.05
CA THR A 351 6.06 -19.16 3.24
C THR A 351 4.62 -19.41 3.72
N ALA A 352 4.34 -20.58 4.30
CA ALA A 352 3.04 -20.93 4.86
C ALA A 352 2.61 -20.02 6.02
N SER A 353 3.57 -19.52 6.80
CA SER A 353 3.33 -18.49 7.84
C SER A 353 2.99 -17.14 7.23
N ALA A 354 3.62 -16.74 6.12
CA ALA A 354 3.32 -15.49 5.44
C ALA A 354 1.89 -15.48 4.87
N GLY A 355 1.47 -16.58 4.23
CA GLY A 355 0.10 -16.73 3.74
C GLY A 355 -0.95 -16.71 4.86
N LEU A 356 -0.65 -17.35 6.00
CA LEU A 356 -1.52 -17.27 7.18
C LEU A 356 -1.58 -15.84 7.72
N ALA A 357 -0.44 -15.16 7.84
CA ALA A 357 -0.38 -13.79 8.34
C ALA A 357 -1.25 -12.88 7.49
N MET A 358 -1.12 -12.95 6.16
CA MET A 358 -1.92 -12.16 5.23
C MET A 358 -3.42 -12.47 5.32
N SER A 359 -3.80 -13.75 5.43
CA SER A 359 -5.20 -14.16 5.61
C SER A 359 -5.80 -13.72 6.96
N MET A 360 -5.02 -13.83 8.04
CA MET A 360 -5.38 -13.33 9.37
C MET A 360 -5.50 -11.81 9.37
N THR A 361 -4.58 -11.12 8.69
CA THR A 361 -4.58 -9.67 8.52
C THR A 361 -5.88 -9.20 7.89
N LEU A 362 -6.30 -9.78 6.75
CA LEU A 362 -7.57 -9.45 6.11
C LEU A 362 -8.78 -9.65 7.04
N ARG A 363 -8.76 -10.72 7.85
CA ARG A 363 -9.83 -11.01 8.82
C ARG A 363 -9.86 -10.02 9.99
N PHE A 364 -8.71 -9.46 10.38
CA PHE A 364 -8.64 -8.49 11.47
C PHE A 364 -9.05 -7.08 11.05
N ILE A 365 -9.01 -6.73 9.77
CA ILE A 365 -9.40 -5.39 9.28
C ILE A 365 -10.78 -4.96 9.82
N PRO A 366 -11.89 -5.71 9.61
CA PRO A 366 -13.21 -5.25 10.08
C PRO A 366 -13.28 -5.14 11.60
N THR A 367 -12.54 -5.99 12.30
CA THR A 367 -12.50 -6.01 13.76
C THR A 367 -11.74 -4.79 14.30
N LEU A 368 -10.58 -4.48 13.73
CA LEU A 368 -9.79 -3.31 14.10
C LEU A 368 -10.49 -2.01 13.74
N THR A 369 -11.24 -1.95 12.64
CA THR A 369 -12.08 -0.80 12.32
C THR A 369 -13.16 -0.57 13.39
N LYS A 370 -13.81 -1.63 13.86
CA LYS A 370 -14.80 -1.53 14.95
C LYS A 370 -14.15 -1.04 16.25
N GLU A 371 -12.97 -1.56 16.59
CA GLU A 371 -12.23 -1.11 17.78
C GLU A 371 -11.76 0.35 17.65
N PHE A 372 -11.27 0.77 16.48
CA PHE A 372 -10.92 2.16 16.21
C PHE A 372 -12.10 3.09 16.44
N ASN A 373 -13.27 2.77 15.88
CA ASN A 373 -14.48 3.57 16.06
C ASN A 373 -14.88 3.68 17.54
N LYS A 374 -14.81 2.57 18.30
CA LYS A 374 -15.06 2.60 19.75
C LYS A 374 -14.08 3.51 20.48
N VAL A 375 -12.79 3.43 20.14
CA VAL A 375 -11.75 4.29 20.74
C VAL A 375 -12.02 5.76 20.40
N CYS A 376 -12.35 6.10 19.16
CA CYS A 376 -12.70 7.46 18.76
C CYS A 376 -13.90 8.00 19.58
N ILE A 377 -14.97 7.21 19.72
CA ILE A 377 -16.13 7.60 20.55
C ILE A 377 -15.71 7.82 22.01
N ALA A 378 -14.90 6.93 22.59
CA ALA A 378 -14.41 7.08 23.96
C ALA A 378 -13.53 8.33 24.14
N GLN A 379 -12.69 8.66 23.16
CA GLN A 379 -11.87 9.88 23.20
C GLN A 379 -12.74 11.14 23.03
N MET A 380 -13.79 11.10 22.20
CA MET A 380 -14.77 12.19 22.12
C MET A 380 -15.50 12.39 23.45
N SER A 381 -15.88 11.31 24.13
CA SER A 381 -16.45 11.40 25.49
C SER A 381 -15.47 12.00 26.52
N ARG A 382 -14.16 11.93 26.26
CA ARG A 382 -13.10 12.56 27.06
C ARG A 382 -12.74 13.98 26.58
N GLY A 383 -13.43 14.50 25.58
CA GLY A 383 -13.26 15.87 25.09
C GLY A 383 -12.28 16.03 23.92
N ALA A 384 -11.89 14.95 23.24
CA ALA A 384 -11.14 15.05 21.98
C ALA A 384 -12.06 15.42 20.81
N ASP A 385 -11.69 16.41 20.02
CA ASP A 385 -12.43 16.81 18.82
C ASP A 385 -11.72 16.32 17.55
N PHE A 386 -12.39 15.44 16.80
CA PHE A 386 -11.88 14.90 15.54
C PHE A 386 -12.46 15.59 14.30
N ALA A 387 -13.54 16.37 14.47
CA ALA A 387 -14.28 16.96 13.36
C ALA A 387 -13.81 18.40 13.08
N ASN A 388 -13.55 19.16 14.13
CA ASN A 388 -13.24 20.59 14.01
C ASN A 388 -11.72 20.86 14.12
N GLY A 389 -11.34 22.12 13.86
CA GLY A 389 -9.96 22.57 13.93
C GLY A 389 -9.14 22.39 12.64
N GLY A 390 -7.91 22.92 12.66
CA GLY A 390 -6.96 22.80 11.55
C GLY A 390 -6.36 21.39 11.43
N VAL A 391 -5.61 21.15 10.35
CA VAL A 391 -4.96 19.86 10.06
C VAL A 391 -4.13 19.36 11.25
N LEU A 392 -3.35 20.24 11.90
CA LEU A 392 -2.53 19.89 13.05
C LEU A 392 -3.37 19.39 14.24
N HIS A 393 -4.51 20.05 14.53
CA HIS A 393 -5.41 19.64 15.61
C HIS A 393 -6.00 18.24 15.33
N ARG A 394 -6.44 18.01 14.09
CA ARG A 394 -6.99 16.70 13.67
C ARG A 394 -5.95 15.58 13.73
N VAL A 395 -4.71 15.85 13.34
CA VAL A 395 -3.60 14.89 13.43
C VAL A 395 -3.32 14.53 14.89
N LEU A 396 -3.20 15.52 15.78
CA LEU A 396 -2.97 15.27 17.21
C LEU A 396 -4.16 14.54 17.88
N ALA A 397 -5.39 14.86 17.51
CA ALA A 397 -6.58 14.12 17.93
C ALA A 397 -6.50 12.65 17.49
N LEU A 398 -6.11 12.37 16.24
CA LEU A 398 -5.89 11.00 15.79
C LEU A 398 -4.82 10.27 16.60
N VAL A 399 -3.69 10.92 16.92
CA VAL A 399 -2.62 10.33 17.75
C VAL A 399 -3.17 9.81 19.09
N SER A 400 -4.07 10.56 19.74
CA SER A 400 -4.70 10.16 21.02
C SER A 400 -5.56 8.88 20.93
N ALA A 401 -6.10 8.56 19.74
CA ALA A 401 -6.87 7.34 19.50
C ALA A 401 -5.96 6.19 19.05
N LEU A 402 -4.88 6.49 18.31
CA LEU A 402 -3.98 5.48 17.78
C LEU A 402 -3.20 4.75 18.88
N VAL A 403 -2.64 5.46 19.86
CA VAL A 403 -1.84 4.82 20.93
C VAL A 403 -2.65 3.76 21.72
N PRO A 404 -3.86 4.07 22.24
CA PRO A 404 -4.68 3.06 22.90
C PRO A 404 -5.11 1.90 22.00
N MET A 405 -5.36 2.16 20.71
CA MET A 405 -5.73 1.12 19.75
C MET A 405 -4.58 0.13 19.55
N PHE A 406 -3.35 0.61 19.34
CA PHE A 406 -2.17 -0.25 19.21
C PHE A 406 -1.94 -1.09 20.48
N ALA A 407 -2.03 -0.46 21.66
CA ALA A 407 -1.86 -1.17 22.93
C ALA A 407 -2.91 -2.27 23.13
N SER A 408 -4.19 -1.98 22.82
CA SER A 408 -5.29 -2.96 22.88
C SER A 408 -5.09 -4.11 21.89
N ALA A 409 -4.67 -3.77 20.67
CA ALA A 409 -4.37 -4.74 19.63
C ALA A 409 -3.25 -5.68 20.09
N LEU A 410 -2.12 -5.15 20.56
CA LEU A 410 -0.99 -5.97 21.02
C LEU A 410 -1.39 -6.93 22.15
N ARG A 411 -2.19 -6.50 23.13
CA ARG A 411 -2.74 -7.40 24.16
C ARG A 411 -3.62 -8.50 23.56
N ARG A 412 -4.47 -8.19 22.58
CA ARG A 412 -5.31 -9.17 21.89
C ARG A 412 -4.51 -10.24 21.14
N SER A 413 -3.30 -9.91 20.68
CA SER A 413 -2.44 -10.88 19.98
C SER A 413 -2.13 -12.11 20.83
N GLU A 414 -2.08 -11.96 22.16
CA GLU A 414 -1.81 -13.05 23.09
C GLU A 414 -2.99 -14.03 23.15
N SER A 415 -4.21 -13.52 23.28
CA SER A 415 -5.42 -14.36 23.24
C SER A 415 -5.58 -15.08 21.90
N ILE A 416 -5.23 -14.43 20.78
CA ILE A 416 -5.23 -15.06 19.45
C ILE A 416 -4.20 -16.18 19.40
N ALA A 417 -3.02 -15.98 19.96
CA ALA A 417 -1.97 -16.97 19.95
C ALA A 417 -2.39 -18.24 20.71
N TYR A 418 -2.93 -18.09 21.92
CA TYR A 418 -3.46 -19.22 22.69
C TYR A 418 -4.60 -19.94 21.96
N ALA A 419 -5.50 -19.21 21.28
CA ALA A 419 -6.59 -19.83 20.52
C ALA A 419 -6.10 -20.59 19.27
N VAL A 420 -5.06 -20.10 18.59
CA VAL A 420 -4.46 -20.75 17.42
C VAL A 420 -3.73 -22.03 17.84
N GLU A 421 -3.04 -22.00 18.99
CA GLU A 421 -2.37 -23.17 19.56
C GLU A 421 -3.37 -24.23 20.06
N ALA A 422 -4.45 -23.82 20.74
CA ALA A 422 -5.51 -24.74 21.18
C ALA A 422 -6.17 -25.49 20.01
N ARG A 423 -6.09 -24.94 18.79
CA ARG A 423 -6.51 -25.59 17.53
C ARG A 423 -5.42 -26.47 16.90
N ALA A 424 -4.36 -26.76 17.64
CA ALA A 424 -3.21 -27.56 17.21
C ALA A 424 -2.48 -26.98 15.98
N PHE A 425 -2.50 -25.66 15.80
CA PHE A 425 -1.79 -25.03 14.69
C PHE A 425 -0.27 -25.22 14.84
N GLY A 426 0.35 -25.92 13.89
CA GLY A 426 1.77 -26.25 13.95
C GLY A 426 2.10 -27.42 14.90
N ALA A 427 1.10 -28.21 15.33
CA ALA A 427 1.30 -29.35 16.21
C ALA A 427 1.93 -30.57 15.52
N ALA A 428 1.94 -30.64 14.18
CA ALA A 428 2.56 -31.73 13.42
C ALA A 428 3.49 -31.19 12.32
N ASP A 429 4.63 -31.85 12.12
CA ASP A 429 5.49 -31.72 10.92
C ASP A 429 4.80 -32.26 9.63
N ALA A 430 3.52 -32.60 9.73
CA ALA A 430 2.71 -33.06 8.61
C ALA A 430 2.40 -31.92 7.64
N SER A 431 2.44 -32.24 6.35
CA SER A 431 2.06 -31.34 5.26
C SER A 431 0.63 -30.83 5.46
N ARG A 432 0.48 -29.52 5.66
CA ARG A 432 -0.84 -28.86 5.77
C ARG A 432 -1.66 -29.07 4.51
N THR A 433 -2.94 -29.38 4.68
CA THR A 433 -3.91 -29.40 3.57
C THR A 433 -4.47 -27.99 3.34
N CYS A 434 -4.90 -27.72 2.11
CA CYS A 434 -5.54 -26.45 1.75
C CYS A 434 -6.98 -26.74 1.31
N LEU A 435 -7.94 -26.04 1.92
CA LEU A 435 -9.35 -26.18 1.55
C LEU A 435 -9.62 -25.73 0.11
N ARG A 436 -8.85 -24.76 -0.41
CA ARG A 436 -8.95 -24.27 -1.78
C ARG A 436 -7.84 -24.87 -2.63
N GLY A 437 -8.20 -25.73 -3.58
CA GLY A 437 -7.28 -26.29 -4.57
C GLY A 437 -7.18 -25.40 -5.81
N TYR A 438 -5.97 -24.93 -6.13
CA TYR A 438 -5.69 -24.18 -7.36
C TYR A 438 -4.93 -25.06 -8.35
N ARG A 439 -5.48 -25.26 -9.54
CA ARG A 439 -4.88 -26.07 -10.62
C ARG A 439 -4.88 -25.27 -11.91
N LEU A 440 -3.72 -25.19 -12.55
CA LEU A 440 -3.57 -24.54 -13.85
C LEU A 440 -4.28 -25.37 -14.92
N ARG A 441 -5.20 -24.73 -15.64
CA ARG A 441 -5.93 -25.27 -16.80
C ARG A 441 -5.21 -24.89 -18.09
N ARG A 442 -5.62 -25.48 -19.22
CA ARG A 442 -5.05 -25.13 -20.54
C ARG A 442 -5.17 -23.63 -20.87
N ILE A 443 -6.28 -23.02 -20.47
CA ILE A 443 -6.51 -21.58 -20.67
C ILE A 443 -5.50 -20.74 -19.87
N ASP A 444 -5.12 -21.18 -18.67
CA ASP A 444 -4.12 -20.48 -17.85
C ASP A 444 -2.76 -20.45 -18.55
N TRP A 445 -2.35 -21.56 -19.17
CA TRP A 445 -1.12 -21.64 -19.97
C TRP A 445 -1.17 -20.75 -21.21
N ALA A 446 -2.32 -20.71 -21.91
CA ALA A 446 -2.49 -19.83 -23.06
C ALA A 446 -2.36 -18.35 -22.67
N VAL A 447 -2.97 -17.94 -21.55
CA VAL A 447 -2.86 -16.56 -21.03
C VAL A 447 -1.43 -16.21 -20.62
N LEU A 448 -0.70 -17.16 -20.02
CA LEU A 448 0.71 -16.94 -19.70
C LEU A 448 1.55 -16.77 -20.96
N ALA A 449 1.34 -17.60 -21.97
CA ALA A 449 2.06 -17.51 -23.24
C ALA A 449 1.82 -16.17 -23.95
N THR A 450 0.57 -15.68 -23.98
CA THR A 450 0.27 -14.35 -24.55
C THR A 450 0.87 -13.23 -23.73
N ALA A 451 0.84 -13.33 -22.40
CA ALA A 451 1.46 -12.35 -21.50
C ALA A 451 2.98 -12.24 -21.69
N THR A 452 3.66 -13.37 -21.94
CA THR A 452 5.11 -13.39 -22.20
C THR A 452 5.45 -12.93 -23.61
N ALA A 453 4.60 -13.23 -24.60
CA ALA A 453 4.82 -12.81 -25.98
C ALA A 453 4.69 -11.29 -26.15
N LEU A 454 3.76 -10.66 -25.44
CA LEU A 454 3.51 -9.22 -25.53
C LEU A 454 4.77 -8.36 -25.37
N PRO A 455 5.53 -8.40 -24.26
CA PRO A 455 6.76 -7.59 -24.12
C PRO A 455 7.85 -7.96 -25.13
N LEU A 456 7.89 -9.20 -25.63
CA LEU A 456 8.87 -9.63 -26.64
C LEU A 456 8.55 -9.05 -28.01
N ILE A 457 7.28 -8.98 -28.39
CA ILE A 457 6.82 -8.33 -29.62
C ILE A 457 7.13 -6.83 -29.54
N GLU A 458 6.80 -6.19 -28.41
CA GLU A 458 7.12 -4.79 -28.16
C GLU A 458 8.63 -4.52 -28.26
N LEU A 459 9.46 -5.44 -27.74
CA LEU A 459 10.92 -5.34 -27.83
C LEU A 459 11.44 -5.47 -29.26
N ALA A 460 10.79 -6.29 -30.09
CA ALA A 460 11.16 -6.46 -31.50
C ALA A 460 10.70 -5.29 -32.39
N LEU A 461 9.75 -4.48 -31.92
CA LEU A 461 9.25 -3.28 -32.60
C LEU A 461 10.03 -2.01 -32.23
N ARG A 462 10.84 -2.07 -31.17
CA ARG A 462 11.88 -1.06 -30.89
C ARG A 462 13.02 -1.19 -31.89
#